data_AF-X1QIJ8-F1
#
_entry.id   AF-X1QIJ8-F1
#
_cell.length_a   1.000
_cell.length_b   1.000
_cell.length_c   1.000
_cell.angle_alpha   90.00
_cell.angle_beta   90.00
_cell.angle_gamma   90.00
#
_symmetry.space_group_name_H-M   'P 1'
#
loop_
_entity.id
_entity.type
_entity.pdbx_description
1 polymer ?
#
loop_
_entity_poly.entity_id
_entity_poly.type
_entity_poly.pdbx_seq_one_letter_code
_entity_poly.pdbx_strand_id
1 'polypeptide(L)'
;MAKLKGPLFSLGASQKLADTLVFFAWKGLNVVREYVIPSNPKTTKQVTQRGYLTAAVAAVHAAQAHATNPLVEADATAYSLWASVVQKATTWFNQVCRNWIDNNVAGTLGCVCSGGSLDNATPGQLDAEVFLSEVTCAAGKFFYGTSKTALINSEAAVITTQVATASITGLTAGVKYFVQFVVDAADPCEGAKSGIYTEYAT
;
A
#
# COMPACT_ATOMS: atom_id res chain seq x y z
N MET A 1 5.97 32.02 26.89
CA MET A 1 7.16 31.15 27.03
C MET A 1 8.18 31.90 27.87
N ALA A 2 8.57 31.36 29.02
CA ALA A 2 9.51 32.03 29.91
C ALA A 2 10.95 31.63 29.56
N LYS A 3 11.87 32.60 29.53
CA LYS A 3 13.30 32.35 29.38
C LYS A 3 13.87 31.98 30.76
N LEU A 4 14.67 30.92 30.81
CA LEU A 4 15.27 30.44 32.05
C LEU A 4 16.65 31.07 32.25
N LYS A 5 16.99 31.44 33.49
CA LYS A 5 18.35 31.83 33.89
C LYS A 5 19.00 30.69 34.70
N GLY A 6 20.24 30.32 34.40
CA GLY A 6 21.03 29.35 35.20
C GLY A 6 20.62 27.86 35.09
N PRO A 7 19.95 27.43 34.01
CA PRO A 7 19.17 26.18 33.89
C PRO A 7 18.45 25.65 35.15
N LEU A 8 18.07 26.55 36.07
CA LEU A 8 17.84 26.34 37.51
C LEU A 8 19.04 25.80 38.31
N PHE A 9 19.84 24.84 37.83
CA PHE A 9 21.17 24.45 38.38
C PHE A 9 22.07 23.70 37.36
N SER A 10 22.15 24.23 36.13
CA SER A 10 23.17 23.84 35.14
C SER A 10 23.34 22.35 34.76
N LEU A 11 22.24 21.64 34.56
CA LEU A 11 22.20 20.41 33.74
C LEU A 11 21.18 20.66 32.62
N GLY A 12 21.50 20.31 31.36
CA GLY A 12 20.77 20.75 30.17
C GLY A 12 19.24 20.70 30.30
N ALA A 13 18.57 21.77 29.88
CA ALA A 13 17.11 21.93 29.96
C ALA A 13 16.42 20.93 29.04
N SER A 14 16.14 19.75 29.59
CA SER A 14 15.47 18.65 28.91
C SER A 14 14.50 18.00 29.88
N GLN A 15 13.47 17.36 29.35
CA GLN A 15 12.46 16.59 30.08
C GLN A 15 11.32 17.43 30.72
N LYS A 16 10.33 16.71 31.24
CA LYS A 16 9.10 17.25 31.83
C LYS A 16 9.19 17.24 33.35
N LEU A 17 8.63 18.25 34.00
CA LEU A 17 8.46 18.29 35.46
C LEU A 17 6.98 18.10 35.78
N ALA A 18 6.66 17.02 36.49
CA ALA A 18 5.35 16.74 37.09
C ALA A 18 4.14 16.94 36.14
N ASP A 19 4.29 16.66 34.84
CA ASP A 19 3.26 16.87 33.81
C ASP A 19 2.65 18.29 33.79
N THR A 20 3.44 19.28 34.21
CA THR A 20 3.00 20.70 34.25
C THR A 20 3.89 21.58 33.40
N LEU A 21 5.19 21.28 33.32
CA LEU A 21 6.18 22.07 32.60
C LEU A 21 7.08 21.19 31.74
N VAL A 22 7.47 21.67 30.56
CA VAL A 22 8.46 21.02 29.70
C VAL A 22 9.63 21.97 29.45
N PHE A 23 10.83 21.48 29.73
CA PHE A 23 12.10 22.15 29.50
C PHE A 23 12.69 21.65 28.18
N PHE A 24 13.06 22.59 27.30
CA PHE A 24 13.70 22.26 26.03
C PHE A 24 14.51 23.44 25.50
N ALA A 25 15.45 23.16 24.59
CA ALA A 25 16.17 24.18 23.85
C ALA A 25 15.34 24.66 22.65
N TRP A 26 15.18 25.97 22.48
CA TRP A 26 14.51 26.58 21.34
C TRP A 26 15.31 27.75 20.81
N LYS A 27 15.78 27.65 19.56
CA LYS A 27 16.56 28.71 18.88
C LYS A 27 17.75 29.22 19.74
N GLY A 28 18.50 28.29 20.34
CA GLY A 28 19.65 28.63 21.18
C GLY A 28 19.30 29.17 22.58
N LEU A 29 18.01 29.22 22.95
CA LEU A 29 17.54 29.65 24.26
C LEU A 29 16.98 28.46 25.04
N ASN A 30 17.30 28.39 26.33
CA ASN A 30 16.65 27.46 27.25
C ASN A 30 15.31 28.04 27.69
N VAL A 31 14.24 27.34 27.34
CA VAL A 31 12.88 27.82 27.53
C VAL A 31 12.04 26.79 28.27
N VAL A 32 11.04 27.29 29.00
CA VAL A 32 9.99 26.48 29.59
C VAL A 32 8.64 26.86 28.99
N ARG A 33 7.83 25.83 28.77
CA ARG A 33 6.41 25.97 28.45
C ARG A 33 5.57 25.05 29.32
N GLU A 34 4.30 25.42 29.49
CA GLU A 34 3.30 24.53 30.06
C GLU A 34 3.24 23.22 29.28
N TYR A 35 3.16 22.11 30.00
CA TYR A 35 2.92 20.81 29.40
C TYR A 35 1.46 20.75 28.95
N VAL A 36 1.24 21.13 27.70
CA VAL A 36 -0.09 21.02 27.10
C VAL A 36 -0.35 19.57 26.76
N ILE A 37 -1.14 18.90 27.61
CA ILE A 37 -1.79 17.64 27.24
C ILE A 37 -2.93 18.00 26.29
N PRO A 38 -2.94 17.49 25.04
CA PRO A 38 -4.05 17.73 24.13
C PRO A 38 -5.35 17.31 24.80
N SER A 39 -6.38 18.17 24.78
CA SER A 39 -7.65 17.94 25.49
C SER A 39 -8.39 16.66 25.04
N ASN A 40 -8.03 16.11 23.88
CA ASN A 40 -8.52 14.82 23.42
C ASN A 40 -7.37 13.98 22.83
N PRO A 41 -6.55 13.33 23.67
CA PRO A 41 -5.35 12.64 23.21
C PRO A 41 -5.65 11.35 22.41
N LYS A 42 -6.92 10.95 22.27
CA LYS A 42 -7.37 9.76 21.52
C LYS A 42 -8.80 9.97 21.00
N THR A 43 -8.99 10.96 20.14
CA THR A 43 -10.30 11.12 19.47
C THR A 43 -10.67 9.82 18.74
N THR A 44 -11.96 9.51 18.62
CA THR A 44 -12.44 8.35 17.85
C THR A 44 -11.82 8.32 16.45
N LYS A 45 -11.80 9.47 15.75
CA LYS A 45 -11.19 9.60 14.41
C LYS A 45 -9.71 9.21 14.40
N GLN A 46 -8.92 9.67 15.38
CA GLN A 46 -7.51 9.31 15.46
C GLN A 46 -7.28 7.83 15.77
N VAL A 47 -8.14 7.21 16.57
CA VAL A 47 -8.07 5.77 16.85
C VAL A 47 -8.45 4.97 15.60
N THR A 48 -9.49 5.38 14.88
CA THR A 48 -9.90 4.77 13.60
C THR A 48 -8.76 4.77 12.58
N GLN A 49 -8.10 5.92 12.37
CA GLN A 49 -7.00 6.01 11.40
C GLN A 49 -5.80 5.14 11.78
N ARG A 50 -5.48 5.04 13.08
CA ARG A 50 -4.44 4.10 13.56
C ARG A 50 -4.86 2.65 13.36
N GLY A 51 -6.13 2.34 13.59
CA GLY A 51 -6.72 1.03 13.35
C GLY A 51 -6.55 0.57 11.91
N TYR A 52 -6.82 1.44 10.93
CA TYR A 52 -6.60 1.14 9.51
C TYR A 52 -5.15 0.80 9.20
N LEU A 53 -4.19 1.59 9.70
CA LEU A 53 -2.78 1.29 9.48
C LEU A 53 -2.34 -0.03 10.12
N THR A 54 -2.78 -0.29 11.37
CA THR A 54 -2.48 -1.56 12.04
C THR A 54 -3.05 -2.75 11.28
N ALA A 55 -4.29 -2.65 10.80
CA ALA A 55 -4.93 -3.70 10.01
C ALA A 55 -4.24 -3.91 8.65
N ALA A 56 -3.88 -2.83 7.96
CA ALA A 56 -3.15 -2.91 6.68
C ALA A 56 -1.80 -3.62 6.83
N VAL A 57 -1.01 -3.27 7.85
CA VAL A 57 0.27 -3.93 8.14
C VAL A 57 0.08 -5.41 8.44
N ALA A 58 -0.95 -5.76 9.22
CA ALA A 58 -1.28 -7.15 9.50
C ALA A 58 -1.67 -7.93 8.23
N ALA A 59 -2.45 -7.32 7.33
CA ALA A 59 -2.82 -7.91 6.05
C ALA A 59 -1.59 -8.17 5.16
N VAL A 60 -0.64 -7.24 5.10
CA VAL A 60 0.62 -7.44 4.35
C VAL A 60 1.44 -8.57 4.95
N HIS A 61 1.60 -8.64 6.28
CA HIS A 61 2.32 -9.74 6.91
C HIS A 61 1.62 -11.09 6.71
N ALA A 62 0.29 -11.11 6.73
CA ALA A 62 -0.49 -12.32 6.42
C ALA A 62 -0.26 -12.78 4.97
N ALA A 63 -0.25 -11.84 4.01
CA ALA A 63 0.07 -12.13 2.61
C ALA A 63 1.51 -12.64 2.44
N GLN A 64 2.49 -12.07 3.15
CA GLN A 64 3.88 -12.57 3.14
C GLN A 64 4.01 -13.97 3.74
N ALA A 65 3.24 -14.28 4.78
CA ALA A 65 3.23 -15.59 5.44
C ALA A 65 2.32 -16.62 4.76
N HIS A 66 1.65 -16.26 3.66
CA HIS A 66 0.71 -17.16 2.99
C HIS A 66 1.44 -18.37 2.41
N ALA A 67 0.95 -19.58 2.69
CA ALA A 67 1.69 -20.81 2.45
C ALA A 67 1.90 -21.14 0.96
N THR A 68 0.91 -20.84 0.12
CA THR A 68 0.91 -21.23 -1.30
C THR A 68 1.20 -20.05 -2.23
N ASN A 69 0.65 -18.89 -1.91
CA ASN A 69 0.76 -17.65 -2.71
C ASN A 69 1.36 -16.51 -1.87
N PRO A 70 2.56 -16.67 -1.31
CA PRO A 70 3.19 -15.65 -0.49
C PRO A 70 3.43 -14.36 -1.30
N LEU A 71 3.33 -13.21 -0.65
CA LEU A 71 3.85 -11.96 -1.19
C LEU A 71 5.38 -12.02 -1.20
N VAL A 72 5.96 -12.13 -2.38
CA VAL A 72 7.41 -12.31 -2.59
C VAL A 72 8.04 -11.11 -3.31
N GLU A 73 9.32 -11.24 -3.66
CA GLU A 73 10.09 -10.18 -4.35
C GLU A 73 9.47 -9.74 -5.68
N ALA A 74 8.86 -10.66 -6.43
CA ALA A 74 8.16 -10.35 -7.67
C ALA A 74 7.00 -9.37 -7.41
N ASP A 75 6.17 -9.64 -6.40
CA ASP A 75 5.08 -8.76 -5.99
C ASP A 75 5.61 -7.43 -5.46
N ALA A 76 6.63 -7.45 -4.60
CA ALA A 76 7.25 -6.24 -4.06
C ALA A 76 7.82 -5.33 -5.17
N THR A 77 8.39 -5.93 -6.23
CA THR A 77 8.86 -5.21 -7.42
C THR A 77 7.69 -4.64 -8.22
N ALA A 78 6.62 -5.41 -8.41
CA ALA A 78 5.41 -4.97 -9.09
C ALA A 78 4.73 -3.80 -8.36
N TYR A 79 4.64 -3.86 -7.02
CA TYR A 79 4.14 -2.77 -6.18
C TYR A 79 5.08 -1.56 -6.21
N SER A 80 6.40 -1.75 -6.24
CA SER A 80 7.36 -0.64 -6.43
C SER A 80 7.17 0.05 -7.78
N LEU A 81 6.90 -0.72 -8.83
CA LEU A 81 6.63 -0.17 -10.16
C LEU A 81 5.34 0.64 -10.16
N TRP A 82 4.27 0.13 -9.53
CA TRP A 82 3.03 0.87 -9.34
C TRP A 82 3.21 2.14 -8.51
N ALA A 83 3.95 2.05 -7.40
CA ALA A 83 4.30 3.20 -6.58
C ALA A 83 4.99 4.30 -7.39
N SER A 84 5.84 3.91 -8.36
CA SER A 84 6.56 4.86 -9.23
C SER A 84 5.65 5.69 -10.15
N VAL A 85 4.42 5.23 -10.44
CA VAL A 85 3.49 5.92 -11.34
C VAL A 85 2.41 6.73 -10.61
N VAL A 86 2.01 6.33 -9.41
CA VAL A 86 0.91 7.00 -8.67
C VAL A 86 1.40 8.28 -7.99
N GLN A 87 2.52 8.21 -7.27
CA GLN A 87 3.09 9.37 -6.59
C GLN A 87 4.59 9.17 -6.42
N LYS A 88 5.38 10.19 -6.76
CA LYS A 88 6.84 10.12 -6.71
C LYS A 88 7.31 9.78 -5.29
N ALA A 89 7.93 8.61 -5.14
CA ALA A 89 8.67 8.11 -3.96
C ALA A 89 7.85 7.54 -2.78
N THR A 90 6.99 6.54 -3.02
CA THR A 90 6.55 5.62 -1.96
C THR A 90 7.20 4.24 -2.14
N THR A 91 7.51 3.55 -1.04
CA THR A 91 8.00 2.17 -1.08
C THR A 91 6.88 1.22 -1.49
N TRP A 92 7.20 0.01 -1.96
CA TRP A 92 6.18 -1.01 -2.23
C TRP A 92 5.25 -1.22 -1.04
N PHE A 93 5.81 -1.29 0.18
CA PHE A 93 5.05 -1.55 1.40
C PHE A 93 4.04 -0.43 1.67
N ASN A 94 4.46 0.83 1.52
CA ASN A 94 3.58 1.98 1.68
C ASN A 94 2.50 2.00 0.59
N GLN A 95 2.82 1.58 -0.63
CA GLN A 95 1.85 1.51 -1.71
C GLN A 95 0.77 0.44 -1.46
N VAL A 96 1.14 -0.75 -0.98
CA VAL A 96 0.18 -1.80 -0.59
C VAL A 96 -0.69 -1.34 0.58
N CYS A 97 -0.08 -0.81 1.64
CA CYS A 97 -0.82 -0.31 2.80
C CYS A 97 -1.78 0.80 2.40
N ARG A 98 -1.34 1.73 1.54
CA ARG A 98 -2.19 2.80 1.03
C ARG A 98 -3.39 2.24 0.27
N ASN A 99 -3.18 1.33 -0.68
CA ASN A 99 -4.27 0.71 -1.43
C ASN A 99 -5.32 0.07 -0.51
N TRP A 100 -4.85 -0.70 0.47
CA TRP A 100 -5.72 -1.36 1.45
C TRP A 100 -6.51 -0.35 2.30
N ILE A 101 -5.86 0.72 2.75
CA ILE A 101 -6.49 1.77 3.56
C ILE A 101 -7.50 2.57 2.73
N ASP A 102 -7.15 2.97 1.52
CA ASP A 102 -8.00 3.77 0.64
C ASP A 102 -9.33 3.05 0.36
N ASN A 103 -9.30 1.72 0.14
CA ASN A 103 -10.51 0.89 0.01
C ASN A 103 -11.38 0.90 1.29
N ASN A 104 -10.78 0.64 2.45
CA ASN A 104 -11.50 0.64 3.72
C ASN A 104 -12.11 2.01 4.06
N VAL A 105 -11.41 3.08 3.72
CA VAL A 105 -11.92 4.46 3.88
C VAL A 105 -13.08 4.73 2.93
N ALA A 106 -13.08 4.15 1.73
CA ALA A 106 -14.19 4.20 0.79
C ALA A 106 -15.38 3.30 1.18
N GLY A 107 -15.25 2.50 2.25
CA GLY A 107 -16.28 1.58 2.71
C GLY A 107 -16.28 0.22 2.01
N THR A 108 -15.24 -0.08 1.22
CA THR A 108 -15.02 -1.38 0.58
C THR A 108 -13.98 -2.19 1.36
N LEU A 109 -13.83 -3.46 1.02
CA LEU A 109 -12.88 -4.35 1.66
C LEU A 109 -11.48 -4.18 1.06
N GLY A 110 -10.48 -4.08 1.93
CA GLY A 110 -9.09 -4.02 1.52
C GLY A 110 -8.58 -5.41 1.12
N CYS A 111 -8.06 -5.54 -0.10
CA CYS A 111 -7.46 -6.77 -0.60
C CYS A 111 -5.98 -6.53 -0.93
N VAL A 112 -5.09 -7.34 -0.35
CA VAL A 112 -3.69 -7.46 -0.76
C VAL A 112 -3.60 -8.52 -1.85
N CYS A 113 -3.10 -8.14 -3.02
CA CYS A 113 -2.83 -9.07 -4.10
C CYS A 113 -1.38 -9.59 -4.00
N SER A 114 -1.16 -10.88 -4.21
CA SER A 114 0.18 -11.53 -4.15
C SER A 114 0.29 -12.70 -5.13
N GLY A 115 1.46 -13.32 -5.24
CA GLY A 115 1.67 -14.47 -6.11
C GLY A 115 1.42 -14.17 -7.59
N GLY A 116 1.59 -12.91 -8.00
CA GLY A 116 1.29 -12.51 -9.37
C GLY A 116 2.35 -12.98 -10.35
N SER A 117 1.92 -13.46 -11.52
CA SER A 117 2.79 -13.94 -12.59
C SER A 117 2.25 -13.62 -13.97
N LEU A 118 3.16 -13.58 -14.96
CA LEU A 118 2.87 -13.45 -16.38
C LEU A 118 3.67 -14.54 -17.10
N ASP A 119 2.99 -15.54 -17.65
CA ASP A 119 3.61 -16.59 -18.45
C ASP A 119 3.55 -16.21 -19.94
N ASN A 120 4.69 -16.31 -20.63
CA ASN A 120 4.87 -16.01 -22.04
C ASN A 120 5.20 -17.24 -22.87
N ALA A 121 4.86 -18.45 -22.41
CA ALA A 121 5.10 -19.69 -23.14
C ALA A 121 4.37 -19.76 -24.49
N THR A 122 3.23 -19.07 -24.63
CA THR A 122 2.42 -19.04 -25.86
C THR A 122 2.75 -17.79 -26.69
N PRO A 123 3.17 -17.93 -27.96
CA PRO A 123 3.48 -16.78 -28.81
C PRO A 123 2.30 -15.81 -28.98
N GLY A 124 2.58 -14.52 -28.84
CA GLY A 124 1.56 -13.46 -28.92
C GLY A 124 0.55 -13.45 -27.78
N GLN A 125 0.85 -14.12 -26.66
CA GLN A 125 -0.01 -14.21 -25.49
C GLN A 125 0.78 -14.04 -24.17
N LEU A 126 0.10 -13.50 -23.16
CA LEU A 126 0.53 -13.54 -21.77
C LEU A 126 -0.58 -14.13 -20.90
N ASP A 127 -0.31 -15.23 -20.22
CA ASP A 127 -1.20 -15.79 -19.22
C ASP A 127 -0.92 -15.13 -17.87
N ALA A 128 -1.87 -14.29 -17.43
CA ALA A 128 -1.77 -13.52 -16.21
C ALA A 128 -2.46 -14.23 -15.06
N GLU A 129 -1.82 -14.22 -13.90
CA GLU A 129 -2.36 -14.76 -12.65
C GLU A 129 -2.07 -13.81 -11.49
N VAL A 130 -3.00 -13.69 -10.54
CA VAL A 130 -2.74 -13.07 -9.22
C VAL A 130 -3.65 -13.67 -8.15
N PHE A 131 -3.12 -13.86 -6.94
CA PHE A 131 -3.89 -14.26 -5.77
C PHE A 131 -4.45 -13.05 -5.01
N LEU A 132 -5.67 -13.19 -4.50
CA LEU A 132 -6.41 -12.18 -3.76
C LEU A 132 -6.57 -12.64 -2.31
N SER A 133 -6.11 -11.84 -1.34
CA SER A 133 -6.26 -12.20 0.08
C SER A 133 -7.70 -12.13 0.62
N GLU A 134 -8.61 -11.50 -0.13
CA GLU A 134 -10.01 -11.38 0.25
C GLU A 134 -10.88 -12.33 -0.59
N VAL A 135 -11.63 -13.20 0.10
CA VAL A 135 -12.41 -14.30 -0.49
C VAL A 135 -13.66 -13.82 -1.23
N THR A 136 -14.12 -12.61 -0.93
CA THR A 136 -15.36 -12.07 -1.51
C THR A 136 -15.15 -11.41 -2.87
N CYS A 137 -13.91 -11.29 -3.35
CA CYS A 137 -13.62 -10.80 -4.70
C CYS A 137 -14.24 -11.75 -5.73
N ALA A 138 -15.20 -11.26 -6.51
CA ALA A 138 -15.96 -12.04 -7.48
C ALA A 138 -15.71 -11.59 -8.94
N ALA A 139 -15.32 -10.34 -9.17
CA ALA A 139 -15.03 -9.84 -10.52
C ALA A 139 -13.83 -8.88 -10.55
N GLY A 140 -13.11 -8.89 -11.68
CA GLY A 140 -12.00 -7.97 -11.92
C GLY A 140 -11.46 -8.09 -13.34
N LYS A 141 -10.52 -7.21 -13.67
CA LYS A 141 -9.90 -7.12 -14.99
C LYS A 141 -8.40 -6.96 -14.88
N PHE A 142 -7.68 -7.55 -15.83
CA PHE A 142 -6.28 -7.25 -16.08
C PHE A 142 -6.18 -6.10 -17.07
N PHE A 143 -5.76 -4.93 -16.58
CA PHE A 143 -5.45 -3.78 -17.42
C PHE A 143 -4.02 -3.89 -17.92
N TYR A 144 -3.81 -3.66 -19.21
CA TYR A 144 -2.49 -3.84 -19.83
C TYR A 144 -2.16 -2.81 -20.91
N GLY A 145 -0.86 -2.66 -21.18
CA GLY A 145 -0.33 -1.78 -22.22
C GLY A 145 1.19 -1.85 -22.34
N THR A 146 1.76 -1.11 -23.28
CA THR A 146 3.22 -1.05 -23.51
C THR A 146 3.93 0.03 -22.68
N SER A 147 3.18 0.74 -21.83
CA SER A 147 3.69 1.73 -20.90
C SER A 147 3.09 1.54 -19.52
N LYS A 148 3.94 1.65 -18.49
CA LYS A 148 3.52 1.60 -17.08
C LYS A 148 2.48 2.65 -16.67
N THR A 149 2.34 3.74 -17.42
CA THR A 149 1.37 4.81 -17.13
C THR A 149 0.12 4.76 -18.02
N ALA A 150 0.10 3.90 -19.04
CA ALA A 150 -0.97 3.82 -20.02
C ALA A 150 -1.40 2.36 -20.23
N LEU A 151 -2.10 1.82 -19.24
CA LEU A 151 -2.74 0.50 -19.28
C LEU A 151 -4.14 0.66 -19.91
N ILE A 152 -4.18 0.85 -21.24
CA ILE A 152 -5.38 1.26 -21.98
C ILE A 152 -6.28 0.09 -22.38
N ASN A 153 -5.73 -1.11 -22.44
CA ASN A 153 -6.48 -2.32 -22.79
C ASN A 153 -6.87 -3.05 -21.51
N SER A 154 -7.89 -3.91 -21.59
CA SER A 154 -8.34 -4.72 -20.47
C SER A 154 -8.80 -6.08 -20.93
N GLU A 155 -8.48 -7.11 -20.16
CA GLU A 155 -9.00 -8.47 -20.32
C GLU A 155 -9.78 -8.85 -19.04
N ALA A 156 -10.91 -9.54 -19.19
CA ALA A 156 -11.70 -9.95 -18.05
C ALA A 156 -11.01 -11.11 -17.31
N ALA A 157 -10.93 -11.03 -15.98
CA ALA A 157 -10.37 -12.10 -15.18
C ALA A 157 -11.43 -13.14 -14.80
N VAL A 158 -11.04 -14.40 -14.79
CA VAL A 158 -11.79 -15.48 -14.15
C VAL A 158 -11.23 -15.65 -12.74
N ILE A 159 -12.07 -15.47 -11.72
CA ILE A 159 -11.67 -15.64 -10.33
C ILE A 159 -12.15 -17.00 -9.83
N THR A 160 -11.21 -17.88 -9.50
CA THR A 160 -11.48 -19.20 -8.92
C THR A 160 -10.65 -19.40 -7.67
N THR A 161 -11.30 -19.65 -6.53
CA THR A 161 -10.61 -19.92 -5.26
C THR A 161 -9.57 -18.83 -4.91
N GLN A 162 -9.96 -17.55 -5.03
CA GLN A 162 -9.12 -16.36 -4.82
C GLN A 162 -7.98 -16.15 -5.82
N VAL A 163 -7.88 -16.96 -6.87
CA VAL A 163 -6.91 -16.75 -7.95
C VAL A 163 -7.63 -16.14 -9.13
N ALA A 164 -7.22 -14.94 -9.52
CA ALA A 164 -7.69 -14.27 -10.73
C ALA A 164 -6.75 -14.63 -11.89
N THR A 165 -7.30 -15.13 -12.99
CA THR A 165 -6.54 -15.50 -14.19
C THR A 165 -7.13 -14.92 -15.47
N ALA A 166 -6.29 -14.68 -16.47
CA ALA A 166 -6.72 -14.32 -17.83
C ALA A 166 -5.64 -14.64 -18.87
N SER A 167 -6.07 -14.99 -20.09
CA SER A 167 -5.19 -15.13 -21.25
C SER A 167 -5.25 -13.88 -22.11
N ILE A 168 -4.23 -13.03 -22.03
CA ILE A 168 -4.15 -11.80 -22.80
C ILE A 168 -3.55 -12.12 -24.17
N THR A 169 -4.35 -12.03 -25.24
CA THR A 169 -3.94 -12.44 -26.59
C THR A 169 -3.72 -11.26 -27.54
N GLY A 170 -3.20 -11.54 -28.74
CA GLY A 170 -2.99 -10.52 -29.79
C GLY A 170 -1.80 -9.59 -29.51
N LEU A 171 -0.84 -10.05 -28.70
CA LEU A 171 0.33 -9.28 -28.32
C LEU A 171 1.41 -9.36 -29.40
N THR A 172 2.22 -8.30 -29.51
CA THR A 172 3.33 -8.26 -30.47
C THR A 172 4.57 -8.89 -29.85
N ALA A 173 5.10 -9.94 -30.49
CA ALA A 173 6.32 -10.61 -30.07
C ALA A 173 7.50 -9.63 -29.90
N GLY A 174 8.29 -9.83 -28.84
CA GLY A 174 9.42 -8.99 -28.47
C GLY A 174 9.05 -7.65 -27.82
N VAL A 175 7.77 -7.35 -27.63
CA VAL A 175 7.32 -6.12 -26.96
C VAL A 175 7.09 -6.37 -25.48
N LYS A 176 7.59 -5.46 -24.64
CA LYS A 176 7.36 -5.46 -23.20
C LYS A 176 5.95 -4.93 -22.90
N TYR A 177 5.19 -5.70 -22.16
CA TYR A 177 3.89 -5.32 -21.63
C TYR A 177 3.93 -5.09 -20.13
N PHE A 178 3.05 -4.21 -19.67
CA PHE A 178 2.78 -3.90 -18.27
C PHE A 178 1.35 -4.33 -18.00
N VAL A 179 1.11 -5.05 -16.90
CA VAL A 179 -0.18 -5.64 -16.57
C VAL A 179 -0.51 -5.38 -15.10
N GLN A 180 -1.73 -4.94 -14.80
CA GLN A 180 -2.23 -4.73 -13.44
C GLN A 180 -3.63 -5.29 -13.31
N PHE A 181 -3.84 -6.11 -12.29
CA PHE A 181 -5.18 -6.55 -11.91
C PHE A 181 -5.88 -5.47 -11.08
N VAL A 182 -7.16 -5.25 -11.37
CA VAL A 182 -8.04 -4.35 -10.63
C VAL A 182 -9.40 -5.03 -10.43
N VAL A 183 -9.88 -5.04 -9.19
CA VAL A 183 -11.22 -5.54 -8.86
C VAL A 183 -12.29 -4.60 -9.42
N ASP A 184 -13.33 -5.16 -10.03
CA ASP A 184 -14.39 -4.42 -10.73
C ASP A 184 -15.28 -3.62 -9.77
N ALA A 185 -16.01 -2.65 -10.34
CA ALA A 185 -16.98 -1.88 -9.60
C ALA A 185 -18.17 -2.73 -9.13
N ALA A 186 -18.77 -2.36 -7.98
CA ALA A 186 -19.83 -3.09 -7.28
C ALA A 186 -19.42 -4.43 -6.63
N ASP A 187 -18.13 -4.80 -6.70
CA ASP A 187 -17.56 -5.89 -5.91
C ASP A 187 -17.31 -5.43 -4.45
N PRO A 188 -17.43 -6.31 -3.43
CA PRO A 188 -17.10 -5.96 -2.06
C PRO A 188 -15.68 -5.39 -1.89
N CYS A 189 -14.75 -5.75 -2.77
CA CYS A 189 -13.34 -5.31 -2.76
C CYS A 189 -13.04 -4.27 -3.84
N GLU A 190 -14.07 -3.59 -4.35
CA GLU A 190 -13.97 -2.59 -5.41
C GLU A 190 -12.79 -1.64 -5.18
N GLY A 191 -12.01 -1.44 -6.24
CA GLY A 191 -10.86 -0.54 -6.26
C GLY A 191 -9.54 -1.17 -5.82
N ALA A 192 -9.54 -2.39 -5.25
CA ALA A 192 -8.31 -3.10 -4.94
C ALA A 192 -7.48 -3.37 -6.21
N LYS A 193 -6.18 -3.08 -6.13
CA LYS A 193 -5.24 -3.27 -7.26
C LYS A 193 -4.04 -4.10 -6.85
N SER A 194 -3.55 -4.89 -7.80
CA SER A 194 -2.25 -5.53 -7.69
C SER A 194 -1.10 -4.54 -7.93
N GLY A 195 0.13 -5.01 -7.79
CA GLY A 195 1.28 -4.37 -8.41
C GLY A 195 1.17 -4.37 -9.94
N ILE A 196 2.03 -3.60 -10.62
CA ILE A 196 2.17 -3.66 -12.08
C ILE A 196 3.25 -4.71 -12.40
N TYR A 197 2.85 -5.82 -12.99
CA TYR A 197 3.76 -6.88 -13.45
C TYR A 197 4.20 -6.58 -14.88
N THR A 198 5.35 -7.11 -15.29
CA THR A 198 5.87 -6.87 -16.63
C THR A 198 6.52 -8.10 -17.22
N GLU A 199 6.28 -8.36 -18.49
CA GLU A 199 6.91 -9.43 -19.25
C GLU A 199 6.97 -9.06 -20.74
N TYR A 200 7.88 -9.69 -21.49
CA TYR A 200 7.92 -9.62 -22.94
C TYR A 200 7.02 -10.70 -23.53
N ALA A 201 6.14 -10.31 -24.47
CA ALA A 201 5.43 -11.29 -25.28
C ALA A 201 6.44 -12.02 -26.19
N THR A 202 6.32 -13.34 -26.31
CA THR A 202 7.14 -14.15 -27.22
C THR A 202 6.54 -14.27 -28.60
#